data_AF-A0A967AIZ0-F1
#
_entry.id   AF-A0A967AIZ0-F1
#
_cell.length_a   1.000
_cell.length_b   1.000
_cell.length_c   1.000
_cell.angle_alpha   90.00
_cell.angle_beta   90.00
_cell.angle_gamma   90.00
#
_symmetry.space_group_name_H-M   'P 1'
#
loop_
_entity.id
_entity.type
_entity.pdbx_description
1 polymer ?
#
loop_
_entity_poly.entity_id
_entity_poly.type
_entity_poly.pdbx_seq_one_letter_code
_entity_poly.pdbx_strand_id
1 'polypeptide(L)'
;MAGTVLEVGSTPLYKIYHVTCDNALTYVDCGFEPGFIFGLNHTDQDTAWVWMPGQADGHAASIVGAVADVNGNGVSIVPQTNGTHYGFSIGTDAVINENAKHYDLIVFRKG
;
A
#
# COMPACT_ATOMS: atom_id res chain seq x y z
N MET A 1 3.04 -5.79 12.57
CA MET A 1 2.19 -4.63 12.21
C MET A 1 0.79 -4.89 12.80
N ALA A 2 0.20 -3.90 13.47
CA ALA A 2 -1.14 -4.02 14.02
C ALA A 2 -2.13 -3.28 13.11
N GLY A 3 -2.85 -4.01 12.27
CA GLY A 3 -3.96 -3.47 11.47
C GLY A 3 -5.28 -3.70 12.19
N THR A 4 -6.17 -2.71 12.18
CA THR A 4 -7.55 -2.90 12.65
C THR A 4 -8.36 -3.47 11.48
N VAL A 5 -8.70 -4.76 11.55
CA VAL A 5 -9.52 -5.40 10.52
C VAL A 5 -11.00 -5.17 10.85
N LEU A 6 -11.71 -4.42 10.01
CA LEU A 6 -13.17 -4.37 10.04
C LEU A 6 -13.71 -5.44 9.09
N GLU A 7 -14.06 -6.61 9.62
CA GLU A 7 -14.57 -7.73 8.81
C GLU A 7 -16.10 -7.66 8.65
N VAL A 8 -16.57 -7.63 7.39
CA VAL A 8 -17.95 -7.97 7.03
C VAL A 8 -17.88 -9.18 6.09
N GLY A 9 -18.06 -10.39 6.63
CA GLY A 9 -18.01 -11.66 5.87
C GLY A 9 -16.69 -12.45 6.01
N SER A 10 -16.67 -13.69 5.50
CA SER A 10 -15.55 -14.64 5.65
C SER A 10 -14.29 -14.31 4.84
N THR A 11 -14.32 -13.25 4.03
CA THR A 11 -13.13 -12.59 3.47
C THR A 11 -13.52 -11.14 3.16
N PRO A 12 -12.96 -10.14 3.86
CA PRO A 12 -13.39 -8.75 3.67
C PRO A 12 -13.03 -8.27 2.26
N LEU A 13 -13.91 -7.44 1.67
CA LEU A 13 -13.69 -6.82 0.35
C LEU A 13 -12.55 -5.80 0.36
N TYR A 14 -12.27 -5.22 1.53
CA TYR A 14 -11.15 -4.32 1.74
C TYR A 14 -10.61 -4.44 3.17
N LYS A 15 -9.36 -4.05 3.38
CA LYS A 15 -8.72 -3.93 4.69
C LYS A 15 -8.02 -2.58 4.80
N ILE A 16 -7.93 -2.07 6.04
CA ILE A 16 -7.24 -0.82 6.35
C ILE A 16 -6.03 -1.13 7.23
N TYR A 17 -4.90 -0.51 6.91
CA TYR A 17 -3.65 -0.67 7.66
C TYR A 17 -3.09 0.69 8.04
N HIS A 18 -2.50 0.76 9.24
CA HIS A 18 -1.60 1.84 9.62
C HIS A 18 -0.19 1.26 9.65
N VAL A 19 0.67 1.72 8.74
CA VAL A 19 2.05 1.22 8.61
C VAL A 19 3.03 2.32 8.98
N THR A 20 4.15 1.94 9.59
CA THR A 20 5.31 2.84 9.75
C THR A 20 6.31 2.47 8.68
N CYS A 21 6.63 3.44 7.83
CA CYS A 21 7.57 3.33 6.74
C CYS A 21 8.98 3.74 7.21
N ASP A 22 10.00 3.13 6.62
CA ASP A 22 11.41 3.32 6.98
C ASP A 22 12.33 3.38 5.74
N ASN A 23 11.76 3.62 4.56
CA ASN A 23 12.40 3.47 3.25
C ASN A 23 12.90 2.04 2.92
N ALA A 24 12.65 1.05 3.77
CA ALA A 24 12.95 -0.35 3.48
C ALA A 24 11.71 -1.10 2.97
N LEU A 25 11.94 -2.22 2.29
CA LEU A 25 10.85 -3.05 1.76
C LEU A 25 9.85 -3.39 2.86
N THR A 26 8.61 -2.89 2.73
CA THR A 26 7.57 -3.04 3.74
C THR A 26 6.52 -4.03 3.24
N TYR A 27 6.44 -5.20 3.88
CA TYR A 27 5.44 -6.22 3.51
C TYR A 27 4.13 -6.07 4.27
N VAL A 28 3.01 -6.14 3.55
CA VAL A 28 1.65 -6.09 4.08
C VAL A 28 0.89 -7.35 3.66
N ASP A 29 0.55 -8.18 4.65
CA ASP A 29 -0.29 -9.35 4.46
C ASP A 29 -1.78 -8.97 4.60
N CYS A 30 -2.51 -9.05 3.49
CA CYS A 30 -3.95 -8.81 3.46
C CYS A 30 -4.80 -10.07 3.30
N GLY A 31 -4.19 -11.25 3.18
CA GLY A 31 -4.90 -12.52 3.03
C GLY A 31 -5.67 -12.65 1.71
N PHE A 32 -5.40 -11.78 0.73
CA PHE A 32 -5.93 -11.85 -0.64
C PHE A 32 -4.99 -11.12 -1.61
N GLU A 33 -5.12 -11.39 -2.90
CA GLU A 33 -4.46 -10.60 -3.95
C GLU A 33 -5.11 -9.20 -4.08
N PRO A 34 -4.36 -8.10 -3.91
CA PRO A 34 -4.89 -6.74 -4.05
C PRO A 34 -5.34 -6.42 -5.48
N GLY A 35 -6.49 -5.74 -5.60
CA GLY A 35 -7.03 -5.19 -6.85
C GLY A 35 -6.94 -3.66 -6.93
N PHE A 36 -6.72 -2.99 -5.81
CA PHE A 36 -6.48 -1.54 -5.71
C PHE A 36 -5.87 -1.24 -4.35
N ILE A 37 -4.91 -0.33 -4.30
CA ILE A 37 -4.32 0.17 -3.05
C ILE A 37 -4.33 1.69 -3.09
N PHE A 38 -4.73 2.31 -1.99
CA PHE A 38 -4.63 3.73 -1.76
C PHE A 38 -3.83 3.99 -0.49
N GLY A 39 -2.83 4.86 -0.55
CA GLY A 39 -2.01 5.24 0.58
C GLY A 39 -2.07 6.75 0.83
N LEU A 40 -2.08 7.13 2.10
CA LEU A 40 -2.01 8.52 2.57
C LEU A 40 -0.88 8.66 3.58
N ASN A 41 0.04 9.61 3.38
CA ASN A 41 1.01 9.99 4.41
C ASN A 41 0.24 10.67 5.55
N HIS A 42 0.00 9.95 6.64
CA HIS A 42 -0.71 10.45 7.82
C HIS A 42 0.16 11.41 8.65
N THR A 43 1.48 11.24 8.61
CA THR A 43 2.42 12.06 9.39
C THR A 43 2.43 13.50 8.92
N ASP A 44 2.65 13.73 7.61
CA ASP A 44 2.79 15.07 7.06
C ASP A 44 1.54 15.56 6.30
N GLN A 45 0.63 14.64 5.94
CA GLN A 45 -0.62 14.93 5.23
C GLN A 45 -0.42 15.61 3.87
N ASP A 46 0.72 15.36 3.24
CA ASP A 46 1.16 16.03 2.02
C ASP A 46 1.14 15.14 0.76
N THR A 47 1.05 13.82 0.94
CA THR A 47 1.16 12.84 -0.16
C THR A 47 0.06 11.79 -0.11
N ALA A 48 -0.58 11.56 -1.26
CA ALA A 48 -1.41 10.39 -1.52
C ALA A 48 -0.83 9.56 -2.67
N TRP A 49 -1.15 8.28 -2.73
CA TRP A 49 -0.77 7.46 -3.88
C TRP A 49 -1.77 6.34 -4.12
N VAL A 50 -1.79 5.87 -5.37
CA VAL A 50 -2.63 4.77 -5.81
C VAL A 50 -1.82 3.73 -6.55
N TRP A 51 -2.22 2.47 -6.40
CA TRP A 51 -1.73 1.38 -7.20
C TRP A 51 -2.89 0.55 -7.75
N MET A 52 -2.78 0.12 -9.00
CA MET A 52 -3.73 -0.72 -9.72
C MET A 52 -3.04 -1.87 -10.47
N PRO A 53 -3.68 -3.04 -10.62
CA PRO A 53 -3.14 -4.17 -11.38
C PRO A 53 -2.79 -3.79 -12.82
N GLY A 54 -1.66 -4.30 -13.31
CA GLY A 54 -1.14 -3.98 -14.64
C GLY A 54 -0.27 -2.74 -14.69
N GLN A 55 -0.21 -1.95 -13.62
CA GLN A 55 0.84 -0.96 -13.44
C GLN A 55 2.13 -1.66 -13.00
N ALA A 56 3.21 -1.45 -13.75
CA ALA A 56 4.54 -1.84 -13.29
C ALA A 56 4.93 -1.04 -12.04
N ASP A 57 4.45 0.22 -11.95
CA ASP A 57 4.74 1.18 -10.88
C ASP A 57 3.45 1.88 -10.40
N GLY A 58 3.28 2.05 -9.08
CA GLY A 58 2.19 2.84 -8.53
C GLY A 58 2.34 4.32 -8.90
N HIS A 59 1.24 5.05 -9.03
CA HIS A 59 1.28 6.50 -9.29
C HIS A 59 0.98 7.25 -7.99
N ALA A 60 1.86 8.17 -7.55
CA ALA A 60 1.56 9.09 -6.46
C ALA A 60 0.94 10.39 -6.96
N ALA A 61 0.00 10.91 -6.18
CA ALA A 61 -0.58 12.23 -6.33
C ALA A 61 -0.25 13.05 -5.07
N SER A 62 0.62 14.04 -5.20
CA SER A 62 0.92 14.98 -4.13
C SER A 62 -0.32 15.82 -3.77
N ILE A 63 -0.62 15.97 -2.48
CA ILE A 63 -1.78 16.71 -1.93
C ILE A 63 -1.42 18.19 -1.68
N VAL A 64 -0.16 18.51 -1.31
CA VAL A 64 0.22 19.86 -0.82
C VAL A 64 1.31 20.55 -1.66
N GLY A 65 2.04 19.82 -2.50
CA GLY A 65 3.11 20.34 -3.37
C GLY A 65 3.06 19.81 -4.80
N ALA A 66 4.01 20.22 -5.65
CA ALA A 66 4.14 19.71 -7.02
C ALA A 66 4.05 18.18 -7.07
N VAL A 67 3.45 17.63 -8.14
CA VAL A 67 3.35 16.18 -8.36
C VAL A 67 4.77 15.58 -8.29
N ALA A 68 5.02 14.75 -7.28
CA ALA A 68 6.22 13.92 -7.23
C ALA A 68 5.91 12.63 -7.98
N ASP A 69 6.63 12.39 -9.07
CA ASP A 69 6.55 11.12 -9.78
C ASP A 69 7.17 10.02 -8.90
N VAL A 70 6.46 8.91 -8.72
CA VAL A 70 7.02 7.67 -8.14
C VAL A 70 7.90 7.05 -9.22
N ASN A 71 9.20 7.13 -9.04
CA ASN A 71 10.16 6.70 -10.05
C ASN A 71 10.53 5.23 -9.81
N GLY A 72 9.64 4.34 -10.22
CA GLY A 72 9.92 2.90 -10.30
C GLY A 72 9.88 2.16 -8.95
N ASN A 73 9.33 0.94 -8.95
CA ASN A 73 9.32 0.02 -7.80
C ASN A 73 8.46 0.48 -6.60
N GLY A 74 7.30 1.06 -6.85
CA GLY A 74 6.41 1.46 -5.75
C GLY A 74 5.79 0.26 -5.00
N VAL A 75 5.17 -0.67 -5.73
CA VAL A 75 4.41 -1.77 -5.12
C VAL A 75 4.63 -3.07 -5.90
N SER A 76 4.86 -4.19 -5.20
CA SER A 76 4.92 -5.53 -5.79
C SER A 76 3.89 -6.45 -5.15
N ILE A 77 3.15 -7.19 -5.96
CA ILE A 77 2.11 -8.12 -5.48
C ILE A 77 2.72 -9.45 -5.08
N VAL A 78 2.26 -9.98 -3.95
CA VAL A 78 2.55 -11.33 -3.49
C VAL A 78 1.31 -12.20 -3.81
N PRO A 79 1.31 -12.92 -4.96
CA PRO A 79 0.14 -13.61 -5.47
C PRO A 79 -0.28 -14.79 -4.59
N GLN A 80 -1.54 -15.19 -4.73
CA GLN A 80 -2.17 -16.29 -3.99
C GLN A 80 -1.72 -17.69 -4.46
N THR A 81 -0.44 -17.85 -4.75
CA THR A 81 0.18 -19.10 -5.20
C THR A 81 1.33 -19.56 -4.29
N ASN A 82 1.73 -18.73 -3.32
CA ASN A 82 2.91 -18.94 -2.47
C ASN A 82 2.52 -19.02 -0.98
N GLY A 83 2.15 -20.20 -0.48
CA GLY A 83 2.00 -20.45 0.96
C GLY A 83 0.87 -19.66 1.65
N THR A 84 1.08 -19.31 2.93
CA THR A 84 0.08 -18.81 3.89
C THR A 84 -0.12 -17.29 3.94
N HIS A 85 0.61 -16.51 3.13
CA HIS A 85 0.62 -15.05 3.21
C HIS A 85 0.33 -14.43 1.83
N TYR A 86 -0.66 -13.56 1.74
CA TYR A 86 -1.15 -13.00 0.47
C TYR A 86 -1.28 -11.48 0.59
N GLY A 87 -0.70 -10.72 -0.34
CA GLY A 87 -0.78 -9.27 -0.25
C GLY A 87 0.20 -8.56 -1.16
N PHE A 88 0.98 -7.63 -0.59
CA PHE A 88 1.91 -6.80 -1.37
C PHE A 88 3.09 -6.32 -0.53
N SER A 89 4.14 -5.88 -1.20
CA SER A 89 5.22 -5.11 -0.61
C SER A 89 5.26 -3.70 -1.19
N ILE A 90 5.42 -2.71 -0.33
CA ILE A 90 5.80 -1.35 -0.72
C ILE A 90 7.32 -1.34 -0.87
N GLY A 91 7.82 -0.93 -2.03
CA GLY A 91 9.24 -0.86 -2.35
C GLY A 91 9.94 0.29 -1.63
N THR A 92 11.15 0.64 -2.07
CA THR A 92 12.03 1.60 -1.40
C THR A 92 11.88 3.03 -1.89
N ASP A 93 10.84 3.32 -2.69
CA ASP A 93 10.59 4.65 -3.22
C ASP A 93 10.21 5.60 -2.08
N ALA A 94 11.01 6.63 -1.89
CA ALA A 94 10.88 7.60 -0.81
C ALA A 94 9.66 8.53 -0.97
N VAL A 95 8.87 8.44 -2.04
CA VAL A 95 7.60 9.18 -2.18
C VAL A 95 6.45 8.46 -1.47
N ILE A 96 6.49 7.12 -1.44
CA ILE A 96 5.38 6.30 -0.91
C ILE A 96 5.77 5.46 0.31
N ASN A 97 7.07 5.44 0.63
CA ASN A 97 7.66 4.73 1.76
C ASN A 97 8.69 5.63 2.45
N GLU A 98 8.24 6.79 2.92
CA GLU A 98 9.09 7.77 3.60
C GLU A 98 9.55 7.31 4.99
N ASN A 99 10.80 7.65 5.34
CA ASN A 99 11.45 7.14 6.53
C ASN A 99 10.87 7.77 7.79
N ALA A 100 10.51 6.91 8.74
CA ALA A 100 9.85 7.28 9.99
C ALA A 100 8.51 8.00 9.78
N LYS A 101 7.82 7.72 8.68
CA LYS A 101 6.47 8.25 8.39
C LYS A 101 5.42 7.18 8.55
N HIS A 102 4.21 7.59 8.92
CA HIS A 102 3.06 6.73 9.04
C HIS A 102 2.16 6.87 7.83
N TYR A 103 1.74 5.74 7.25
CA TYR A 103 0.77 5.72 6.16
C TYR A 103 -0.49 4.97 6.55
N ASP A 104 -1.62 5.54 6.16
CA ASP A 104 -2.92 4.86 6.15
C ASP A 104 -3.11 4.22 4.78
N LEU A 105 -3.26 2.90 4.74
CA LEU A 105 -3.45 2.12 3.52
C LEU A 105 -4.86 1.55 3.48
N ILE A 106 -5.56 1.76 2.37
CA ILE A 106 -6.83 1.10 2.05
C ILE A 106 -6.59 0.13 0.90
N VAL A 107 -6.81 -1.15 1.17
CA VAL A 107 -6.45 -2.25 0.26
C VAL A 107 -7.72 -2.98 -0.13
N PHE A 108 -8.08 -2.95 -1.40
CA PHE A 108 -9.25 -3.65 -1.92
C PHE A 108 -8.83 -4.97 -2.54
N ARG A 109 -9.63 -6.01 -2.33
CA ARG A 109 -9.45 -7.31 -2.94
C ARG A 109 -9.70 -7.23 -4.45
N LYS A 110 -8.91 -7.98 -5.22
CA LYS A 110 -9.16 -8.18 -6.66
C LYS A 110 -10.48 -8.94 -6.86
N GLY A 111 -11.33 -8.40 -7.75
CA GLY A 111 -12.62 -8.99 -8.14
C GLY A 111 -12.49 -10.32 -8.86
#